data_AF-A0A8T0BSH2-F1
#
_entry.id   AF-A0A8T0BSH2-F1
#
_cell.length_a   1.000
_cell.length_b   1.000
_cell.length_c   1.000
_cell.angle_alpha   90.00
_cell.angle_beta   90.00
_cell.angle_gamma   90.00
#
_symmetry.space_group_name_H-M   'P 1'
#
loop_
_entity.id
_entity.type
_entity.pdbx_description
1 polymer ?
#
loop_
_entity_poly.entity_id
_entity_poly.type
_entity_poly.pdbx_seq_one_letter_code
_entity_poly.pdbx_strand_id
1 'polypeptide(L)'
;MQKSSMSQPALQEISCDCLETLDFYTNNEHRELNSSVENQLLELKETDTRQNLEIRGLESKVSSPKKRMRLIEEQLFEWESEINKGLQNEAKTLSNRTNTSASCGVAFAAKEFGSATPRHVSRVPGILPSKQESSDQRHNNPISGNQTMNISGRTFTKIKLTAKRTGSNVSPPRIAKRPRLDAASADPANTTHMTHSLISSSLETLQKSCSDLLTTDRIHALFEETSQLPVLTEEEKSVISKFCVNESLTQTFLSVILDKVKTEKESTGHDLLQSLCRVYVGLCQLSGDSHKAHALAYRFLKEDFPEAPKLIMVMVTAWPNVFFYHSPLCKAIHIVSKMKANGKMLDLLSKYLFWDEDPLENIHNTITSTLEALLEDNSLTFENNSWYGVDLCSSVWDYILSLDLLCAQMGWIWTLKKIIRNKIWLILNTWMLQTKTEQTPYRDVSVAAVFRLLGRLGQQGLKENFPKSVQNLTRSIVKYGTEKLRKDLPWEVQLAVVYATHDLAASNPNVALKDLKSWWQDITKPVPPAITSALYSFYE
;
A
#
# COMPACT_ATOMS: atom_id res chain seq x y z
N MET A 1 87.07 79.01 -18.88
CA MET A 1 86.93 79.86 -17.67
C MET A 1 87.15 78.98 -16.43
N GLN A 2 87.07 79.54 -15.21
CA GLN A 2 87.37 78.93 -13.88
C GLN A 2 87.32 77.38 -13.74
N LYS A 3 88.27 76.72 -13.05
CA LYS A 3 88.56 76.72 -11.59
C LYS A 3 87.35 76.24 -10.75
N SER A 4 87.49 75.43 -9.69
CA SER A 4 88.67 74.75 -9.08
C SER A 4 88.20 73.65 -8.11
N SER A 5 89.09 72.67 -7.82
CA SER A 5 89.24 71.94 -6.54
C SER A 5 88.02 71.54 -5.68
N MET A 6 87.87 70.24 -5.44
CA MET A 6 87.52 69.71 -4.10
C MET A 6 88.31 68.42 -3.82
N SER A 7 88.59 68.16 -2.55
CA SER A 7 89.67 67.25 -2.11
C SER A 7 89.27 65.77 -2.08
N GLN A 8 90.25 64.89 -2.30
CA GLN A 8 90.16 63.49 -1.85
C GLN A 8 90.39 63.41 -0.33
N PRO A 9 89.52 62.75 0.45
CA PRO A 9 89.92 62.08 1.68
C PRO A 9 90.55 60.72 1.35
N ALA A 10 91.40 60.21 2.25
CA ALA A 10 91.98 58.88 2.11
C ALA A 10 90.93 57.78 2.37
N LEU A 11 91.08 56.64 1.69
CA LEU A 11 90.42 55.39 2.09
C LEU A 11 91.12 54.88 3.35
N GLN A 12 90.56 55.19 4.51
CA GLN A 12 91.12 54.83 5.81
C GLN A 12 90.27 53.74 6.49
N GLU A 13 90.88 52.57 6.62
CA GLU A 13 90.61 51.52 7.62
C GLU A 13 89.14 51.34 8.06
N ILE A 14 88.42 50.45 7.37
CA ILE A 14 87.35 49.68 8.03
C ILE A 14 88.08 48.74 9.01
N SER A 15 87.83 48.89 10.32
CA SER A 15 88.45 48.02 11.32
C SER A 15 88.08 46.56 11.09
N CYS A 16 89.02 45.64 11.34
CA CYS A 16 88.76 44.19 11.28
C CYS A 16 87.60 43.80 12.21
N ASP A 17 87.49 44.45 13.38
CA ASP A 17 86.41 44.23 14.36
C ASP A 17 85.01 44.42 13.74
N CYS A 18 84.86 45.35 12.79
CA CYS A 18 83.58 45.63 12.12
C CYS A 18 83.20 44.52 11.12
N LEU A 19 84.19 43.87 10.49
CA LEU A 19 83.94 42.76 9.57
C LEU A 19 83.67 41.47 10.34
N GLU A 20 84.46 41.15 11.36
CA GLU A 20 84.22 39.97 12.21
C GLU A 20 82.87 40.05 12.93
N THR A 21 82.45 41.24 13.36
CA THR A 21 81.10 41.44 13.94
C THR A 21 80.00 41.21 12.91
N LEU A 22 80.16 41.69 11.66
CA LEU A 22 79.15 41.53 10.61
C LEU A 22 79.03 40.05 10.16
N ASP A 23 80.16 39.37 10.01
CA ASP A 23 80.21 37.93 9.73
C ASP A 23 79.62 37.12 10.90
N PHE A 24 79.86 37.49 12.15
CA PHE A 24 79.26 36.83 13.31
C PHE A 24 77.73 36.96 13.32
N TYR A 25 77.20 38.17 13.14
CA TYR A 25 75.75 38.41 13.11
C TYR A 25 75.08 37.69 11.93
N THR A 26 75.62 37.82 10.71
CA THR A 26 75.03 37.17 9.52
C THR A 26 75.09 35.65 9.59
N ASN A 27 76.17 35.05 10.11
CA ASN A 27 76.23 33.60 10.35
C ASN A 27 75.25 33.13 11.44
N ASN A 28 75.01 33.94 12.49
CA ASN A 28 74.05 33.57 13.52
C ASN A 28 72.60 33.68 13.02
N GLU A 29 72.24 34.73 12.28
CA GLU A 29 70.94 34.84 11.60
C GLU A 29 70.73 33.68 10.60
N HIS A 30 71.74 33.33 9.79
CA HIS A 30 71.65 32.17 8.89
C HIS A 30 71.45 30.85 9.64
N ARG A 31 72.05 30.70 10.83
CA ARG A 31 71.92 29.51 11.67
C ARG A 31 70.54 29.41 12.32
N GLU A 32 69.99 30.52 12.80
CA GLU A 32 68.63 30.60 13.34
C GLU A 32 67.59 30.37 12.24
N LEU A 33 67.79 30.94 11.05
CA LEU A 33 66.92 30.72 9.89
C LEU A 33 66.96 29.26 9.41
N ASN A 34 68.14 28.65 9.30
CA ASN A 34 68.28 27.23 8.95
C ASN A 34 67.61 26.32 9.99
N SER A 35 67.81 26.59 11.29
CA SER A 35 67.12 25.88 12.38
C SER A 35 65.59 26.01 12.27
N SER A 36 65.08 27.20 11.96
CA SER A 36 63.64 27.43 11.74
C SER A 36 63.11 26.60 10.55
N VAL A 37 63.84 26.59 9.43
CA VAL A 37 63.48 25.82 8.22
C VAL A 37 63.58 24.31 8.46
N GLU A 38 64.57 23.82 9.20
CA GLU A 38 64.70 22.40 9.55
C GLU A 38 63.56 21.93 10.45
N ASN A 39 63.15 22.76 11.43
CA ASN A 39 61.99 22.47 12.28
C ASN A 39 60.68 22.46 11.47
N GLN A 40 60.44 23.46 10.60
CA GLN A 40 59.27 23.47 9.70
C GLN A 40 59.27 22.26 8.75
N LEU A 41 60.43 21.85 8.24
CA LEU A 41 60.57 20.66 7.39
C LEU A 41 60.32 19.35 8.17
N LEU A 42 60.56 19.34 9.49
CA LEU A 42 60.22 18.22 10.37
C LEU A 42 58.71 18.17 10.63
N GLU A 43 58.08 19.29 11.00
CA GLU A 43 56.62 19.40 11.18
C GLU A 43 55.85 19.01 9.91
N LEU A 44 56.35 19.39 8.73
CA LEU A 44 55.78 18.99 7.44
C LEU A 44 55.88 17.47 7.19
N LYS A 45 56.94 16.80 7.64
CA LYS A 45 57.07 15.33 7.56
C LYS A 45 56.19 14.61 8.57
N GLU A 46 56.04 15.14 9.78
CA GLU A 46 55.13 14.58 10.79
C GLU A 46 53.66 14.73 10.39
N THR A 47 53.30 15.87 9.78
CA THR A 47 51.93 16.07 9.27
C THR A 47 51.64 15.23 8.02
N ASP A 48 52.56 15.10 7.06
CA ASP A 48 52.41 14.18 5.92
C ASP A 48 52.30 12.72 6.36
N THR A 49 53.17 12.24 7.25
CA THR A 49 53.09 10.85 7.75
C THR A 49 51.79 10.59 8.52
N ARG A 50 51.31 11.56 9.30
CA ARG A 50 49.99 11.50 9.97
C ARG A 50 48.83 11.44 8.96
N GLN A 51 48.84 12.28 7.92
CA GLN A 51 47.81 12.26 6.88
C GLN A 51 47.82 10.93 6.11
N ASN A 52 48.99 10.40 5.75
CA ASN A 52 49.12 9.10 5.08
C ASN A 52 48.61 7.93 5.94
N LEU A 53 48.77 7.98 7.26
CA LEU A 53 48.19 7.01 8.18
C LEU A 53 46.65 7.12 8.25
N GLU A 54 46.12 8.34 8.27
CA GLU A 54 44.67 8.59 8.28
C GLU A 54 44.00 8.15 6.96
N ILE A 55 44.61 8.47 5.82
CA ILE A 55 44.20 8.01 4.48
C ILE A 55 44.17 6.48 4.44
N ARG A 56 45.25 5.81 4.86
CA ARG A 56 45.30 4.33 4.91
C ARG A 56 44.23 3.75 5.85
N GLY A 57 43.94 4.44 6.95
CA GLY A 57 42.83 4.12 7.85
C GLY A 57 41.47 4.20 7.15
N LEU A 58 41.21 5.28 6.41
CA LEU A 58 39.98 5.47 5.62
C LEU A 58 39.87 4.44 4.47
N GLU A 59 40.95 4.16 3.75
CA GLU A 59 40.99 3.11 2.71
C GLU A 59 40.63 1.73 3.29
N SER A 60 41.15 1.39 4.47
CA SER A 60 40.82 0.12 5.14
C SER A 60 39.32 0.04 5.49
N LYS A 61 38.73 1.13 5.98
CA LYS A 61 37.30 1.25 6.28
C LYS A 61 36.43 1.14 5.02
N VAL A 62 36.85 1.76 3.92
CA VAL A 62 36.14 1.78 2.63
C VAL A 62 36.30 0.47 1.84
N SER A 63 37.33 -0.33 2.12
CA SER A 63 37.58 -1.64 1.47
C SER A 63 36.43 -2.64 1.68
N SER A 64 35.80 -2.64 2.86
CA SER A 64 34.64 -3.52 3.15
C SER A 64 33.38 -3.10 2.35
N PRO A 65 32.90 -1.83 2.40
CA PRO A 65 31.87 -1.32 1.51
C PRO A 65 32.15 -1.55 0.01
N LYS A 66 33.39 -1.34 -0.48
CA LYS A 66 33.76 -1.60 -1.89
C LYS A 66 33.73 -3.10 -2.28
N LYS A 67 33.74 -4.02 -1.32
CA LYS A 67 33.50 -5.46 -1.56
C LYS A 67 32.01 -5.79 -1.48
N ARG A 68 31.30 -5.24 -0.49
CA ARG A 68 29.82 -5.36 -0.35
C ARG A 68 29.09 -4.83 -1.59
N MET A 69 29.50 -3.67 -2.12
CA MET A 69 28.85 -3.06 -3.30
C MET A 69 29.04 -3.87 -4.58
N ARG A 70 30.24 -4.42 -4.84
CA ARG A 70 30.45 -5.34 -5.97
C ARG A 70 29.60 -6.61 -5.87
N LEU A 71 29.37 -7.12 -4.66
CA LEU A 71 28.44 -8.23 -4.45
C LEU A 71 26.98 -7.83 -4.78
N ILE A 72 26.56 -6.58 -4.54
CA ILE A 72 25.26 -6.07 -5.02
C ILE A 72 25.24 -6.08 -6.56
N GLU A 73 26.27 -5.54 -7.20
CA GLU A 73 26.36 -5.40 -8.66
C GLU A 73 26.34 -6.78 -9.34
N GLU A 74 27.07 -7.76 -8.81
CA GLU A 74 27.09 -9.15 -9.28
C GLU A 74 25.74 -9.86 -9.06
N GLN A 75 25.12 -9.73 -7.88
CA GLN A 75 23.81 -10.32 -7.59
C GLN A 75 22.68 -9.70 -8.42
N LEU A 76 22.69 -8.37 -8.61
CA LEU A 76 21.75 -7.69 -9.51
C LEU A 76 21.96 -8.15 -10.95
N PHE A 77 23.20 -8.28 -11.44
CA PHE A 77 23.48 -8.72 -12.80
C PHE A 77 23.03 -10.18 -13.06
N GLU A 78 23.27 -11.10 -12.13
CA GLU A 78 22.75 -12.48 -12.22
C GLU A 78 21.22 -12.48 -12.31
N TRP A 79 20.56 -11.75 -11.41
CA TRP A 79 19.11 -11.67 -11.33
C TRP A 79 18.47 -11.01 -12.57
N GLU A 80 19.08 -9.93 -13.07
CA GLU A 80 18.69 -9.31 -14.34
C GLU A 80 18.81 -10.28 -15.51
N SER A 81 19.84 -11.13 -15.51
CA SER A 81 19.99 -12.20 -16.51
C SER A 81 18.81 -13.18 -16.46
N GLU A 82 18.38 -13.62 -15.28
CA GLU A 82 17.23 -14.52 -15.12
C GLU A 82 15.91 -13.89 -15.57
N ILE A 83 15.61 -12.66 -15.12
CA ILE A 83 14.34 -12.00 -15.45
C ILE A 83 14.26 -11.62 -16.92
N ASN A 84 15.35 -11.14 -17.53
CA ASN A 84 15.39 -10.86 -18.97
C ASN A 84 15.20 -12.15 -19.79
N LYS A 85 15.79 -13.30 -19.38
CA LYS A 85 15.50 -14.61 -20.00
C LYS A 85 14.02 -14.97 -19.89
N GLY A 86 13.39 -14.74 -18.74
CA GLY A 86 11.96 -14.95 -18.52
C GLY A 86 11.09 -14.17 -19.52
N LEU A 87 11.23 -12.84 -19.53
CA LEU A 87 10.46 -11.95 -20.40
C LEU A 87 10.71 -12.22 -21.90
N GLN A 88 11.95 -12.52 -22.30
CA GLN A 88 12.27 -12.91 -23.68
C GLN A 88 11.61 -14.24 -24.07
N ASN A 89 11.54 -15.20 -23.14
CA ASN A 89 10.86 -16.47 -23.37
C ASN A 89 9.33 -16.35 -23.36
N GLU A 90 8.76 -15.30 -22.76
CA GLU A 90 7.33 -14.98 -22.84
C GLU A 90 6.98 -14.27 -24.14
N ALA A 91 7.77 -13.25 -24.54
CA ALA A 91 7.64 -12.55 -25.82
C ALA A 91 7.71 -13.51 -27.01
N LYS A 92 8.64 -14.49 -26.99
CA LYS A 92 8.72 -15.55 -28.01
C LYS A 92 7.46 -16.43 -28.04
N THR A 93 6.89 -16.80 -26.89
CA THR A 93 5.62 -17.58 -26.88
C THR A 93 4.41 -16.77 -27.34
N LEU A 94 4.37 -15.46 -27.09
CA LEU A 94 3.33 -14.57 -27.61
C LEU A 94 3.44 -14.41 -29.13
N SER A 95 4.66 -14.15 -29.64
CA SER A 95 4.94 -14.05 -31.08
C SER A 95 4.74 -15.37 -31.85
N ASN A 96 4.81 -16.51 -31.18
CA ASN A 96 4.47 -17.80 -31.78
C ASN A 96 2.95 -18.03 -31.79
N ARG A 97 2.21 -17.63 -30.75
CA ARG A 97 0.74 -17.74 -30.70
C ARG A 97 0.06 -16.97 -31.83
N THR A 98 0.56 -15.80 -32.20
CA THR A 98 0.05 -15.02 -33.35
C THR A 98 0.24 -15.71 -34.70
N ASN A 99 1.10 -16.72 -34.79
CA ASN A 99 1.39 -17.45 -36.03
C ASN A 99 0.69 -18.82 -36.08
N THR A 100 0.06 -19.28 -35.00
CA THR A 100 -0.55 -20.62 -34.91
C THR A 100 -1.94 -20.64 -34.24
N SER A 101 -2.72 -19.57 -34.36
CA SER A 101 -4.08 -19.48 -33.80
C SER A 101 -5.19 -19.67 -34.84
N ALA A 102 -5.05 -20.71 -35.66
CA ALA A 102 -6.18 -21.36 -36.33
C ALA A 102 -6.25 -22.80 -35.81
N SER A 103 -7.44 -23.22 -35.36
CA SER A 103 -7.73 -24.48 -34.64
C SER A 103 -7.40 -24.51 -33.13
N CYS A 104 -8.16 -25.35 -32.43
CA CYS A 104 -8.06 -25.79 -31.03
C CYS A 104 -8.04 -24.71 -29.92
N GLY A 105 -9.24 -24.33 -29.46
CA GLY A 105 -9.40 -23.67 -28.16
C GLY A 105 -9.35 -24.68 -27.01
N VAL A 106 -8.58 -24.37 -25.96
CA VAL A 106 -8.55 -25.12 -24.70
C VAL A 106 -8.73 -24.13 -23.55
N ALA A 107 -9.83 -24.24 -22.82
CA ALA A 107 -10.10 -23.40 -21.66
C ALA A 107 -9.32 -23.90 -20.45
N PHE A 108 -8.39 -23.08 -19.94
CA PHE A 108 -7.77 -23.30 -18.63
C PHE A 108 -8.64 -22.64 -17.56
N ALA A 109 -9.31 -23.47 -16.76
CA ALA A 109 -10.10 -22.99 -15.63
C ALA A 109 -9.18 -22.48 -14.52
N ALA A 110 -9.22 -21.17 -14.24
CA ALA A 110 -8.72 -20.63 -12.99
C ALA A 110 -9.63 -21.11 -11.85
N LYS A 111 -9.19 -22.11 -11.10
CA LYS A 111 -9.98 -22.75 -10.05
C LYS A 111 -9.90 -21.93 -8.77
N GLU A 112 -10.68 -20.85 -8.68
CA GLU A 112 -10.88 -20.13 -7.43
C GLU A 112 -11.55 -21.06 -6.40
N PHE A 113 -10.88 -21.32 -5.28
CA PHE A 113 -11.40 -22.15 -4.20
C PHE A 113 -12.06 -21.27 -3.14
N GLY A 114 -13.37 -21.41 -2.96
CA GLY A 114 -14.10 -20.58 -1.99
C GLY A 114 -15.61 -20.77 -1.88
N SER A 115 -16.19 -21.91 -2.28
CA SER A 115 -17.61 -22.20 -2.03
C SER A 115 -17.92 -23.69 -2.01
N ALA A 116 -18.59 -24.14 -0.95
CA ALA A 116 -19.22 -25.47 -0.86
C ALA A 116 -20.75 -25.29 -0.90
N THR A 117 -21.41 -25.85 -1.91
CA THR A 117 -22.87 -25.85 -2.05
C THR A 117 -23.39 -27.20 -2.54
N PRO A 118 -24.43 -27.80 -1.91
CA PRO A 118 -25.09 -29.00 -2.43
C PRO A 118 -25.96 -28.68 -3.65
N ARG A 119 -26.14 -29.66 -4.56
CA ARG A 119 -27.02 -29.54 -5.73
C ARG A 119 -28.39 -30.18 -5.47
N HIS A 120 -29.45 -29.53 -5.97
CA HIS A 120 -30.72 -30.04 -6.55
C HIS A 120 -31.69 -28.82 -6.61
N VAL A 121 -32.64 -28.64 -7.54
CA VAL A 121 -33.34 -29.52 -8.50
C VAL A 121 -33.23 -28.92 -9.94
N SER A 122 -33.86 -29.51 -10.96
CA SER A 122 -33.84 -29.01 -12.36
C SER A 122 -35.19 -29.14 -13.09
N ARG A 123 -35.46 -28.18 -14.01
CA ARG A 123 -36.56 -28.14 -15.01
C ARG A 123 -37.96 -27.91 -14.39
N VAL A 124 -38.96 -27.34 -15.07
CA VAL A 124 -39.40 -27.39 -16.50
C VAL A 124 -39.71 -25.96 -17.05
N PRO A 125 -39.69 -25.69 -18.39
CA PRO A 125 -39.66 -24.33 -18.95
C PRO A 125 -40.93 -23.90 -19.73
N GLY A 126 -41.05 -22.60 -20.07
CA GLY A 126 -41.76 -22.20 -21.30
C GLY A 126 -42.34 -20.77 -21.39
N ILE A 127 -42.24 -20.21 -22.61
CA ILE A 127 -43.16 -19.25 -23.28
C ILE A 127 -43.07 -17.74 -22.94
N LEU A 128 -42.82 -16.98 -24.01
CA LEU A 128 -43.07 -15.54 -24.27
C LEU A 128 -43.91 -15.47 -25.58
N PRO A 129 -44.45 -14.32 -26.02
CA PRO A 129 -45.17 -13.26 -25.30
C PRO A 129 -46.49 -12.88 -26.03
N SER A 130 -47.21 -11.84 -25.56
CA SER A 130 -48.31 -11.21 -26.33
C SER A 130 -48.35 -9.68 -26.16
N LYS A 131 -48.73 -8.95 -27.22
CA LYS A 131 -48.82 -7.48 -27.28
C LYS A 131 -50.23 -6.95 -26.99
N GLN A 132 -50.33 -5.69 -26.56
CA GLN A 132 -51.23 -4.58 -26.97
C GLN A 132 -50.99 -3.40 -25.98
N GLU A 133 -50.94 -2.10 -26.30
CA GLU A 133 -51.89 -1.18 -26.98
C GLU A 133 -53.25 -1.08 -26.23
N SER A 134 -53.80 0.07 -25.83
CA SER A 134 -53.39 1.50 -25.85
C SER A 134 -53.72 2.14 -24.46
N SER A 135 -54.00 3.43 -24.17
CA SER A 135 -54.17 4.71 -24.89
C SER A 135 -54.14 5.88 -23.87
N ASP A 136 -54.14 7.14 -24.33
CA ASP A 136 -54.17 8.37 -23.51
C ASP A 136 -55.39 8.53 -22.58
N GLN A 137 -55.23 9.31 -21.50
CA GLN A 137 -55.81 10.67 -21.40
C GLN A 137 -55.28 11.48 -20.19
N ARG A 138 -55.50 12.81 -20.22
CA ARG A 138 -55.08 13.79 -19.20
C ARG A 138 -56.29 14.35 -18.44
N HIS A 139 -56.11 14.77 -17.19
CA HIS A 139 -56.75 15.99 -16.66
C HIS A 139 -55.98 16.53 -15.42
N ASN A 140 -56.22 17.79 -15.07
CA ASN A 140 -55.43 18.56 -14.09
C ASN A 140 -56.26 18.90 -12.83
N ASN A 141 -55.60 18.90 -11.67
CA ASN A 141 -55.70 19.87 -10.55
C ASN A 141 -57.08 20.27 -9.94
N PRO A 142 -57.09 20.90 -8.74
CA PRO A 142 -56.33 20.62 -7.51
C PRO A 142 -57.31 20.48 -6.31
N ILE A 143 -56.81 20.36 -5.06
CA ILE A 143 -57.37 21.08 -3.87
C ILE A 143 -56.49 20.89 -2.63
N SER A 144 -56.57 21.86 -1.72
CA SER A 144 -55.87 21.93 -0.42
C SER A 144 -56.41 20.91 0.62
N GLY A 145 -55.54 20.46 1.53
CA GLY A 145 -55.93 19.57 2.64
C GLY A 145 -54.85 19.45 3.72
N ASN A 146 -54.78 20.43 4.64
CA ASN A 146 -53.89 20.34 5.81
C ASN A 146 -54.36 19.25 6.79
N GLN A 147 -53.52 18.26 7.08
CA GLN A 147 -53.63 17.45 8.30
C GLN A 147 -52.26 17.25 8.95
N THR A 148 -52.16 17.69 10.20
CA THR A 148 -51.00 17.49 11.09
C THR A 148 -51.10 16.14 11.80
N MET A 149 -50.03 15.35 11.78
CA MET A 149 -49.79 14.30 12.76
C MET A 149 -48.33 14.30 13.24
N ASN A 150 -48.12 13.92 14.49
CA ASN A 150 -46.83 13.98 15.15
C ASN A 150 -45.85 12.92 14.66
N ILE A 151 -44.60 13.31 14.39
CA ILE A 151 -43.46 12.40 14.28
C ILE A 151 -42.48 12.74 15.40
N SER A 152 -42.15 11.74 16.25
CA SER A 152 -41.21 11.92 17.35
C SER A 152 -39.77 11.88 16.85
N GLY A 153 -39.25 13.03 16.43
CA GLY A 153 -37.89 13.16 15.90
C GLY A 153 -36.82 13.02 16.99
N ARG A 154 -35.98 11.99 16.91
CA ARG A 154 -34.63 12.03 17.50
C ARG A 154 -33.70 12.73 16.51
N THR A 155 -33.08 13.82 16.94
CA THR A 155 -32.28 14.71 16.09
C THR A 155 -30.88 14.17 15.85
N PHE A 156 -30.52 13.97 14.58
CA PHE A 156 -29.11 13.94 14.18
C PHE A 156 -28.54 15.36 14.23
N THR A 157 -27.43 15.55 14.93
CA THR A 157 -26.85 16.88 15.15
C THR A 157 -26.09 17.38 13.92
N LYS A 158 -26.50 18.55 13.41
CA LYS A 158 -25.90 19.22 12.24
C LYS A 158 -24.53 19.80 12.58
N ILE A 159 -23.47 19.01 12.43
CA ILE A 159 -22.08 19.46 12.61
C ILE A 159 -21.69 20.34 11.41
N LYS A 160 -21.52 21.64 11.65
CA LYS A 160 -21.00 22.61 10.66
C LYS A 160 -19.53 22.90 10.93
N LEU A 161 -18.63 22.20 10.23
CA LEU A 161 -17.18 22.46 10.31
C LEU A 161 -16.72 23.35 9.16
N THR A 162 -16.58 24.65 9.44
CA THR A 162 -15.83 25.57 8.58
C THR A 162 -14.34 25.39 8.81
N ALA A 163 -13.56 25.14 7.76
CA ALA A 163 -12.13 24.85 7.86
C ALA A 163 -11.33 26.02 8.49
N LYS A 164 -10.48 25.70 9.47
CA LYS A 164 -9.41 26.60 9.93
C LYS A 164 -8.23 25.79 10.46
N ARG A 165 -7.05 25.95 9.84
CA ARG A 165 -5.79 25.30 10.26
C ARG A 165 -5.23 25.97 11.52
N THR A 166 -5.02 25.19 12.59
CA THR A 166 -3.82 25.19 13.45
C THR A 166 -3.81 23.91 14.28
N GLY A 167 -2.64 23.34 14.56
CA GLY A 167 -2.52 22.04 15.23
C GLY A 167 -2.42 22.12 16.75
N SER A 168 -3.08 21.19 17.45
CA SER A 168 -2.77 20.80 18.83
C SER A 168 -3.34 19.40 19.12
N ASN A 169 -2.68 18.64 20.01
CA ASN A 169 -3.10 17.27 20.34
C ASN A 169 -4.33 17.30 21.27
N VAL A 170 -5.46 16.73 20.83
CA VAL A 170 -6.65 16.50 21.67
C VAL A 170 -7.22 15.12 21.40
N SER A 171 -7.13 14.22 22.38
CA SER A 171 -7.75 12.89 22.33
C SER A 171 -9.28 12.97 22.39
N PRO A 172 -10.03 12.08 21.72
CA PRO A 172 -11.49 12.12 21.74
C PRO A 172 -12.07 11.83 23.14
N PRO A 173 -13.17 12.51 23.55
CA PRO A 173 -13.70 12.41 24.90
C PRO A 173 -14.44 11.09 25.16
N ARG A 174 -14.15 10.44 26.30
CA ARG A 174 -14.93 9.30 26.81
C ARG A 174 -16.31 9.78 27.29
N ILE A 175 -17.38 9.36 26.60
CA ILE A 175 -18.76 9.51 27.08
C ILE A 175 -19.18 8.24 27.87
N ALA A 176 -20.11 8.41 28.81
CA ALA A 176 -20.20 7.60 30.02
C ALA A 176 -21.01 6.29 29.92
N LYS A 177 -20.55 5.30 30.71
CA LYS A 177 -21.32 4.28 31.45
C LYS A 177 -22.43 3.51 30.69
N ARG A 178 -22.10 2.27 30.29
CA ARG A 178 -23.08 1.22 29.93
C ARG A 178 -24.06 0.97 31.10
N PRO A 179 -25.36 0.75 30.84
CA PRO A 179 -26.22 0.02 31.78
C PRO A 179 -25.71 -1.41 31.97
N ARG A 180 -25.84 -1.96 33.18
CA ARG A 180 -25.87 -3.42 33.37
C ARG A 180 -27.27 -3.91 33.01
N LEU A 181 -27.34 -4.99 32.25
CA LEU A 181 -28.50 -5.87 32.14
C LEU A 181 -27.99 -7.28 32.44
N ASP A 182 -28.71 -8.00 33.29
CA ASP A 182 -28.24 -9.26 33.86
C ASP A 182 -28.34 -10.41 32.85
N ALA A 183 -27.37 -11.33 32.92
CA ALA A 183 -27.22 -12.39 31.93
C ALA A 183 -28.20 -13.55 32.21
N ALA A 184 -29.35 -13.54 31.53
CA ALA A 184 -30.12 -14.76 31.32
C ALA A 184 -29.35 -15.69 30.36
N SER A 185 -28.99 -16.88 30.82
CA SER A 185 -28.26 -17.87 30.02
C SER A 185 -29.11 -18.38 28.87
N ALA A 186 -28.72 -18.10 27.63
CA ALA A 186 -29.38 -18.60 26.42
C ALA A 186 -28.51 -19.66 25.74
N ASP A 187 -29.14 -20.75 25.28
CA ASP A 187 -28.44 -21.85 24.59
C ASP A 187 -27.77 -21.38 23.29
N PRO A 188 -26.47 -21.69 23.07
CA PRO A 188 -25.71 -21.17 21.92
C PRO A 188 -26.28 -21.62 20.56
N ALA A 189 -26.94 -22.79 20.52
CA ALA A 189 -27.61 -23.30 19.33
C ALA A 189 -28.81 -22.43 18.91
N ASN A 190 -29.60 -21.94 19.87
CA ASN A 190 -30.71 -21.03 19.57
C ASN A 190 -30.21 -19.65 19.12
N THR A 191 -29.12 -19.16 19.71
CA THR A 191 -28.50 -17.88 19.30
C THR A 191 -27.97 -17.92 17.86
N THR A 192 -27.36 -19.03 17.43
CA THR A 192 -26.89 -19.19 16.04
C THR A 192 -28.05 -19.25 15.04
N HIS A 193 -29.11 -20.02 15.32
CA HIS A 193 -30.28 -20.10 14.43
C HIS A 193 -31.00 -18.74 14.27
N MET A 194 -31.18 -18.00 15.38
CA MET A 194 -31.70 -16.62 15.35
C MET A 194 -30.82 -15.69 14.49
N THR A 195 -29.49 -15.81 14.60
CA THR A 195 -28.54 -14.99 13.83
C THR A 195 -28.63 -15.25 12.33
N HIS A 196 -28.66 -16.51 11.89
CA HIS A 196 -28.81 -16.85 10.47
C HIS A 196 -30.15 -16.39 9.89
N SER A 197 -31.25 -16.48 10.66
CA SER A 197 -32.56 -15.97 10.27
C SER A 197 -32.58 -14.45 10.10
N LEU A 198 -31.97 -13.71 11.04
CA LEU A 198 -31.85 -12.25 10.99
C LEU A 198 -31.01 -11.76 9.81
N ILE A 199 -29.91 -12.44 9.50
CA ILE A 199 -29.06 -12.16 8.34
C ILE A 199 -29.85 -12.40 7.04
N SER A 200 -30.48 -13.57 6.90
CA SER A 200 -31.20 -13.97 5.68
C SER A 200 -32.36 -13.03 5.37
N SER A 201 -33.21 -12.75 6.36
CA SER A 201 -34.33 -11.81 6.22
C SER A 201 -33.90 -10.37 5.96
N SER A 202 -32.72 -9.95 6.43
CA SER A 202 -32.16 -8.63 6.12
C SER A 202 -31.60 -8.54 4.70
N LEU A 203 -30.95 -9.59 4.19
CA LEU A 203 -30.54 -9.67 2.76
C LEU A 203 -31.76 -9.69 1.83
N GLU A 204 -32.79 -10.46 2.15
CA GLU A 204 -34.07 -10.45 1.42
C GLU A 204 -34.73 -9.07 1.43
N THR A 205 -34.61 -8.31 2.53
CA THR A 205 -35.13 -6.94 2.61
C THR A 205 -34.42 -6.06 1.59
N LEU A 206 -33.08 -6.04 1.60
CA LEU A 206 -32.27 -5.25 0.65
C LEU A 206 -32.48 -5.66 -0.81
N GLN A 207 -32.70 -6.94 -1.09
CA GLN A 207 -33.02 -7.44 -2.43
C GLN A 207 -34.42 -7.04 -2.92
N LYS A 208 -35.37 -6.80 -2.00
CA LYS A 208 -36.73 -6.33 -2.33
C LYS A 208 -36.84 -4.80 -2.39
N SER A 209 -35.91 -4.08 -1.73
CA SER A 209 -35.87 -2.61 -1.69
C SER A 209 -34.74 -1.98 -2.51
N CYS A 210 -34.00 -2.76 -3.30
CA CYS A 210 -32.87 -2.26 -4.08
C CYS A 210 -33.35 -1.23 -5.13
N SER A 211 -32.67 -0.09 -5.19
CA SER A 211 -32.98 0.97 -6.15
C SER A 211 -31.75 1.83 -6.46
N ASP A 212 -31.67 2.31 -7.70
CA ASP A 212 -30.65 3.27 -8.11
C ASP A 212 -30.96 4.67 -7.55
N LEU A 213 -30.45 4.93 -6.34
CA LEU A 213 -30.47 6.26 -5.73
C LEU A 213 -29.58 7.26 -6.51
N LEU A 214 -28.67 6.77 -7.36
CA LEU A 214 -27.65 7.53 -8.09
C LEU A 214 -27.99 7.76 -9.57
N THR A 215 -29.28 7.82 -9.91
CA THR A 215 -29.72 8.48 -11.15
C THR A 215 -29.20 9.92 -11.16
N THR A 216 -28.57 10.38 -12.26
CA THR A 216 -27.75 11.61 -12.26
C THR A 216 -28.49 12.84 -11.75
N ASP A 217 -29.79 12.88 -12.00
CA ASP A 217 -30.64 14.04 -11.76
C ASP A 217 -31.01 14.14 -10.26
N ARG A 218 -31.05 13.00 -9.55
CA ARG A 218 -31.12 12.95 -8.08
C ARG A 218 -29.81 13.38 -7.43
N ILE A 219 -28.65 13.03 -8.00
CA ILE A 219 -27.35 13.46 -7.45
C ILE A 219 -27.20 14.99 -7.56
N HIS A 220 -27.68 15.61 -8.64
CA HIS A 220 -27.71 17.07 -8.74
C HIS A 220 -28.62 17.73 -7.70
N ALA A 221 -29.82 17.20 -7.45
CA ALA A 221 -30.69 17.70 -6.38
C ALA A 221 -30.02 17.57 -4.98
N LEU A 222 -29.35 16.43 -4.72
CA LEU A 222 -28.56 16.17 -3.51
C LEU A 222 -27.28 17.03 -3.39
N PHE A 223 -26.93 17.79 -4.42
CA PHE A 223 -25.78 18.71 -4.41
C PHE A 223 -26.21 20.17 -4.15
N GLU A 224 -27.39 20.57 -4.64
CA GLU A 224 -27.96 21.91 -4.35
C GLU A 224 -28.43 22.00 -2.88
N GLU A 225 -29.00 20.92 -2.34
CA GLU A 225 -29.17 20.77 -0.89
C GLU A 225 -27.82 20.42 -0.23
N THR A 226 -27.10 21.45 0.25
CA THR A 226 -25.77 21.36 0.90
C THR A 226 -25.73 20.62 2.26
N SER A 227 -26.57 19.60 2.44
CA SER A 227 -26.56 18.71 3.60
C SER A 227 -25.61 17.53 3.39
N GLN A 228 -24.57 17.43 4.20
CA GLN A 228 -23.67 16.26 4.26
C GLN A 228 -24.34 15.08 5.00
N LEU A 229 -25.58 14.75 4.65
CA LEU A 229 -26.35 13.68 5.27
C LEU A 229 -26.16 12.35 4.49
N PRO A 230 -25.94 11.22 5.18
CA PRO A 230 -25.90 9.89 4.57
C PRO A 230 -27.12 9.59 3.69
N VAL A 231 -26.88 9.34 2.40
CA VAL A 231 -27.88 8.90 1.42
C VAL A 231 -28.15 7.41 1.62
N LEU A 232 -29.14 7.10 2.45
CA LEU A 232 -29.58 5.76 2.82
C LEU A 232 -31.11 5.67 2.78
N THR A 233 -31.69 4.58 2.26
CA THR A 233 -33.14 4.36 2.36
C THR A 233 -33.58 4.02 3.79
N GLU A 234 -34.89 4.05 4.08
CA GLU A 234 -35.41 3.65 5.39
C GLU A 234 -35.25 2.14 5.65
N GLU A 235 -35.25 1.32 4.59
CA GLU A 235 -34.96 -0.11 4.66
C GLU A 235 -33.48 -0.36 4.94
N GLU A 236 -32.57 0.40 4.32
CA GLU A 236 -31.13 0.34 4.58
C GLU A 236 -30.82 0.79 6.02
N LYS A 237 -31.43 1.90 6.50
CA LYS A 237 -31.36 2.34 7.91
C LYS A 237 -31.93 1.29 8.86
N SER A 238 -33.08 0.70 8.52
CA SER A 238 -33.71 -0.36 9.31
C SER A 238 -32.80 -1.58 9.43
N VAL A 239 -32.19 -2.03 8.32
CA VAL A 239 -31.19 -3.10 8.33
C VAL A 239 -30.00 -2.73 9.21
N ILE A 240 -29.34 -1.59 8.98
CA ILE A 240 -28.18 -1.14 9.77
C ILE A 240 -28.49 -1.17 11.28
N SER A 241 -29.65 -0.63 11.69
CA SER A 241 -30.04 -0.56 13.10
C SER A 241 -30.20 -1.91 13.81
N LYS A 242 -30.47 -3.00 13.08
CA LYS A 242 -30.56 -4.36 13.63
C LYS A 242 -29.20 -4.94 14.04
N PHE A 243 -28.13 -4.57 13.33
CA PHE A 243 -26.80 -5.16 13.52
C PHE A 243 -25.92 -4.35 14.48
N CYS A 244 -26.00 -3.01 14.45
CA CYS A 244 -25.17 -2.11 15.28
C CYS A 244 -25.31 -2.27 16.81
N VAL A 245 -26.25 -3.08 17.30
CA VAL A 245 -26.42 -3.38 18.72
C VAL A 245 -25.33 -4.32 19.25
N ASN A 246 -24.72 -5.14 18.38
CA ASN A 246 -23.71 -6.13 18.77
C ASN A 246 -22.56 -6.19 17.75
N GLU A 247 -21.34 -5.99 18.23
CA GLU A 247 -20.11 -5.98 17.44
C GLU A 247 -19.86 -7.31 16.71
N SER A 248 -20.01 -8.45 17.39
CA SER A 248 -19.82 -9.78 16.78
C SER A 248 -20.83 -10.08 15.67
N LEU A 249 -22.08 -9.67 15.87
CA LEU A 249 -23.15 -9.74 14.89
C LEU A 249 -22.89 -8.80 13.70
N THR A 250 -22.35 -7.60 13.97
CA THR A 250 -21.90 -6.66 12.93
C THR A 250 -20.76 -7.23 12.10
N GLN A 251 -19.70 -7.76 12.69
CA GLN A 251 -18.59 -8.37 11.93
C GLN A 251 -19.06 -9.59 11.10
N THR A 252 -19.96 -10.41 11.65
CA THR A 252 -20.56 -11.55 10.93
C THR A 252 -21.32 -11.07 9.70
N PHE A 253 -22.17 -10.04 9.84
CA PHE A 253 -22.95 -9.51 8.73
C PHE A 253 -22.11 -8.75 7.70
N LEU A 254 -21.07 -8.01 8.13
CA LEU A 254 -20.08 -7.40 7.24
C LEU A 254 -19.38 -8.46 6.35
N SER A 255 -19.01 -9.61 6.92
CA SER A 255 -18.44 -10.73 6.14
C SER A 255 -19.44 -11.28 5.11
N VAL A 256 -20.68 -11.52 5.52
CA VAL A 256 -21.74 -12.02 4.61
C VAL A 256 -22.04 -11.01 3.50
N ILE A 257 -22.01 -9.70 3.79
CA ILE A 257 -22.13 -8.66 2.76
C ILE A 257 -20.94 -8.72 1.80
N LEU A 258 -19.69 -8.87 2.26
CA LEU A 258 -18.52 -8.98 1.38
C LEU A 258 -18.60 -10.19 0.45
N ASP A 259 -19.06 -11.34 0.96
CA ASP A 259 -19.25 -12.54 0.13
C ASP A 259 -20.40 -12.35 -0.87
N LYS A 260 -21.50 -11.72 -0.45
CA LYS A 260 -22.60 -11.37 -1.36
C LYS A 260 -22.15 -10.38 -2.45
N VAL A 261 -21.36 -9.36 -2.10
CA VAL A 261 -20.76 -8.38 -3.02
C VAL A 261 -19.85 -9.06 -4.06
N LYS A 262 -19.12 -10.12 -3.71
CA LYS A 262 -18.39 -10.93 -4.70
C LYS A 262 -19.35 -11.60 -5.68
N THR A 263 -20.44 -12.23 -5.20
CA THR A 263 -21.41 -12.91 -6.08
C THR A 263 -22.22 -11.96 -6.98
N GLU A 264 -22.53 -10.75 -6.50
CA GLU A 264 -23.27 -9.74 -7.27
C GLU A 264 -22.39 -8.92 -8.23
N LYS A 265 -21.07 -9.15 -8.25
CA LYS A 265 -20.16 -8.56 -9.25
C LYS A 265 -20.54 -8.95 -10.69
N GLU A 266 -21.05 -10.18 -10.87
CA GLU A 266 -21.36 -10.78 -12.16
C GLU A 266 -22.84 -10.65 -12.56
N SER A 267 -23.71 -10.12 -11.68
CA SER A 267 -25.13 -9.99 -11.97
C SER A 267 -25.44 -8.74 -12.81
N THR A 268 -26.46 -8.83 -13.66
CA THR A 268 -26.83 -7.75 -14.60
C THR A 268 -27.64 -6.62 -13.93
N GLY A 269 -27.85 -6.66 -12.61
CA GLY A 269 -28.68 -5.72 -11.85
C GLY A 269 -27.92 -5.16 -10.66
N HIS A 270 -27.09 -4.14 -10.90
CA HIS A 270 -26.15 -3.62 -9.91
C HIS A 270 -26.79 -2.86 -8.73
N ASP A 271 -28.11 -2.67 -8.70
CA ASP A 271 -28.82 -1.96 -7.62
C ASP A 271 -28.66 -2.64 -6.25
N LEU A 272 -28.67 -3.98 -6.21
CA LEU A 272 -28.38 -4.72 -4.98
C LEU A 272 -26.92 -4.53 -4.56
N LEU A 273 -25.98 -4.49 -5.50
CA LEU A 273 -24.56 -4.19 -5.23
C LEU A 273 -24.40 -2.77 -4.65
N GLN A 274 -25.17 -1.78 -5.12
CA GLN A 274 -25.22 -0.45 -4.51
C GLN A 274 -25.78 -0.48 -3.08
N SER A 275 -26.93 -1.11 -2.83
CA SER A 275 -27.52 -1.20 -1.49
C SER A 275 -26.63 -1.94 -0.50
N LEU A 276 -25.98 -3.03 -0.92
CA LEU A 276 -24.98 -3.74 -0.10
C LEU A 276 -23.78 -2.85 0.23
N CYS A 277 -23.30 -2.07 -0.73
CA CYS A 277 -22.23 -1.09 -0.52
C CYS A 277 -22.65 0.00 0.50
N ARG A 278 -23.85 0.59 0.36
CA ARG A 278 -24.39 1.59 1.30
C ARG A 278 -24.48 1.04 2.72
N VAL A 279 -25.06 -0.15 2.89
CA VAL A 279 -25.20 -0.80 4.20
C VAL A 279 -23.85 -1.14 4.81
N TYR A 280 -22.91 -1.67 4.03
CA TYR A 280 -21.55 -1.94 4.51
C TYR A 280 -20.84 -0.66 5.01
N VAL A 281 -20.89 0.42 4.22
CA VAL A 281 -20.28 1.71 4.59
C VAL A 281 -20.94 2.32 5.82
N GLY A 282 -22.27 2.25 5.95
CA GLY A 282 -22.99 2.72 7.15
C GLY A 282 -22.65 1.92 8.41
N LEU A 283 -22.50 0.59 8.29
CA LEU A 283 -22.03 -0.28 9.39
C LEU A 283 -20.58 0.04 9.78
N CYS A 284 -19.69 0.27 8.81
CA CYS A 284 -18.32 0.74 9.05
C CYS A 284 -18.29 2.10 9.76
N GLN A 285 -19.08 3.07 9.30
CA GLN A 285 -19.20 4.41 9.88
C GLN A 285 -19.62 4.36 11.35
N LEU A 286 -20.64 3.56 11.68
CA LEU A 286 -21.14 3.40 13.05
C LEU A 286 -20.21 2.56 13.94
N SER A 287 -19.36 1.72 13.34
CA SER A 287 -18.28 1.00 14.04
C SER A 287 -17.01 1.84 14.24
N GLY A 288 -16.91 3.00 13.56
CA GLY A 288 -15.67 3.81 13.51
C GLY A 288 -14.56 3.18 12.65
N ASP A 289 -14.86 2.17 11.85
CA ASP A 289 -13.88 1.36 11.10
C ASP A 289 -13.74 1.86 9.66
N SER A 290 -12.91 2.88 9.47
CA SER A 290 -12.59 3.43 8.15
C SER A 290 -11.78 2.46 7.29
N HIS A 291 -10.86 1.68 7.87
CA HIS A 291 -10.01 0.75 7.12
C HIS A 291 -10.85 -0.32 6.40
N LYS A 292 -11.92 -0.85 7.01
CA LYS A 292 -12.85 -1.77 6.32
C LYS A 292 -13.55 -1.11 5.13
N ALA A 293 -13.89 0.17 5.20
CA ALA A 293 -14.42 0.92 4.07
C ALA A 293 -13.34 1.14 3.00
N HIS A 294 -12.14 1.60 3.37
CA HIS A 294 -11.03 1.79 2.43
C HIS A 294 -10.62 0.50 1.71
N ALA A 295 -10.64 -0.64 2.41
CA ALA A 295 -10.43 -1.96 1.83
C ALA A 295 -11.52 -2.34 0.79
N LEU A 296 -12.79 -1.97 1.03
CA LEU A 296 -13.85 -2.17 0.04
C LEU A 296 -13.66 -1.28 -1.20
N ALA A 297 -13.30 0.00 -1.02
CA ALA A 297 -12.97 0.91 -2.12
C ALA A 297 -11.77 0.41 -2.95
N TYR A 298 -10.71 -0.05 -2.28
CA TYR A 298 -9.58 -0.72 -2.91
C TYR A 298 -10.05 -1.92 -3.76
N ARG A 299 -10.92 -2.79 -3.23
CA ARG A 299 -11.44 -3.95 -3.97
C ARG A 299 -12.19 -3.52 -5.23
N PHE A 300 -13.09 -2.54 -5.15
CA PHE A 300 -13.79 -2.01 -6.34
C PHE A 300 -12.85 -1.41 -7.40
N LEU A 301 -11.76 -0.77 -6.98
CA LEU A 301 -10.82 -0.12 -7.91
C LEU A 301 -9.73 -1.05 -8.45
N LYS A 302 -9.36 -2.11 -7.73
CA LYS A 302 -8.34 -3.12 -8.11
C LYS A 302 -8.93 -4.29 -8.89
N GLU A 303 -10.08 -4.80 -8.47
CA GLU A 303 -10.80 -5.89 -9.14
C GLU A 303 -11.68 -5.33 -10.27
N ASP A 304 -12.10 -6.20 -11.19
CA ASP A 304 -12.85 -5.81 -12.39
C ASP A 304 -14.35 -5.66 -12.08
N PHE A 305 -14.69 -4.78 -11.15
CA PHE A 305 -16.08 -4.45 -10.80
C PHE A 305 -16.73 -3.57 -11.88
N PRO A 306 -17.99 -3.82 -12.25
CA PRO A 306 -18.77 -2.92 -13.10
C PRO A 306 -18.99 -1.58 -12.39
N GLU A 307 -19.04 -0.49 -13.17
CA GLU A 307 -19.25 0.88 -12.70
C GLU A 307 -18.43 1.30 -11.45
N ALA A 308 -17.18 0.82 -11.28
CA ALA A 308 -16.40 1.07 -10.05
C ALA A 308 -16.37 2.54 -9.55
N PRO A 309 -16.28 3.59 -10.41
CA PRO A 309 -16.42 4.99 -9.95
C PRO A 309 -17.81 5.34 -9.38
N LYS A 310 -18.89 4.73 -9.88
CA LYS A 310 -20.24 4.85 -9.31
C LYS A 310 -20.29 4.20 -7.94
N LEU A 311 -19.63 3.04 -7.74
CA LEU A 311 -19.52 2.42 -6.42
C LEU A 311 -18.75 3.33 -5.43
N ILE A 312 -17.68 4.00 -5.87
CA ILE A 312 -17.02 5.03 -5.05
C ILE A 312 -17.98 6.19 -4.72
N MET A 313 -18.79 6.65 -5.66
CA MET A 313 -19.86 7.65 -5.40
C MET A 313 -20.90 7.13 -4.39
N VAL A 314 -21.30 5.85 -4.44
CA VAL A 314 -22.16 5.22 -3.43
C VAL A 314 -21.53 5.30 -2.04
N MET A 315 -20.22 5.06 -1.93
CA MET A 315 -19.51 5.11 -0.64
C MET A 315 -19.46 6.54 -0.08
N VAL A 316 -19.16 7.54 -0.92
CA VAL A 316 -19.11 8.95 -0.48
C VAL A 316 -20.50 9.48 -0.14
N THR A 317 -21.53 9.15 -0.91
CA THR A 317 -22.90 9.58 -0.59
C THR A 317 -23.46 8.90 0.66
N ALA A 318 -23.05 7.67 0.98
CA ALA A 318 -23.37 7.01 2.25
C ALA A 318 -22.56 7.56 3.44
N TRP A 319 -21.29 7.94 3.26
CA TRP A 319 -20.44 8.53 4.30
C TRP A 319 -19.55 9.64 3.68
N PRO A 320 -20.01 10.92 3.69
CA PRO A 320 -19.34 12.01 2.98
C PRO A 320 -17.86 12.22 3.30
N ASN A 321 -17.44 11.87 4.52
CA ASN A 321 -16.07 12.08 4.99
C ASN A 321 -15.19 10.81 4.89
N VAL A 322 -15.67 9.72 4.28
CA VAL A 322 -15.00 8.40 4.31
C VAL A 322 -13.56 8.45 3.78
N PHE A 323 -13.28 9.25 2.76
CA PHE A 323 -11.94 9.41 2.17
C PHE A 323 -11.22 10.72 2.57
N PHE A 324 -11.76 11.52 3.50
CA PHE A 324 -11.11 12.77 3.96
C PHE A 324 -9.84 12.53 4.78
N TYR A 325 -9.63 11.31 5.28
CA TYR A 325 -8.37 10.93 5.92
C TYR A 325 -7.29 10.80 4.85
N HIS A 326 -6.25 11.65 4.86
CA HIS A 326 -5.14 11.60 3.91
C HIS A 326 -4.17 10.41 4.11
N SER A 327 -4.70 9.20 4.43
CA SER A 327 -3.88 7.99 4.43
C SER A 327 -3.36 7.71 3.02
N PRO A 328 -2.25 6.95 2.87
CA PRO A 328 -1.77 6.51 1.57
C PRO A 328 -2.88 5.88 0.72
N LEU A 329 -3.77 5.11 1.36
CA LEU A 329 -4.80 4.36 0.68
C LEU A 329 -5.92 5.27 0.16
N CYS A 330 -6.32 6.29 0.91
CA CYS A 330 -7.23 7.32 0.40
C CYS A 330 -6.64 8.10 -0.78
N LYS A 331 -5.34 8.45 -0.74
CA LYS A 331 -4.67 9.09 -1.89
C LYS A 331 -4.72 8.18 -3.13
N ALA A 332 -4.42 6.89 -2.96
CA ALA A 332 -4.51 5.90 -4.04
C ALA A 332 -5.94 5.72 -4.57
N ILE A 333 -6.94 5.66 -3.69
CA ILE A 333 -8.37 5.61 -4.02
C ILE A 333 -8.77 6.84 -4.84
N HIS A 334 -8.38 8.06 -4.42
CA HIS A 334 -8.67 9.30 -5.16
C HIS A 334 -8.07 9.26 -6.58
N ILE A 335 -6.78 8.94 -6.71
CA ILE A 335 -6.08 8.90 -8.00
C ILE A 335 -6.74 7.88 -8.95
N VAL A 336 -6.94 6.64 -8.49
CA VAL A 336 -7.50 5.59 -9.37
C VAL A 336 -8.99 5.83 -9.65
N SER A 337 -9.75 6.43 -8.73
CA SER A 337 -11.12 6.89 -9.01
C SER A 337 -11.13 7.95 -10.11
N LYS A 338 -10.25 8.96 -10.04
CA LYS A 338 -10.15 10.02 -11.07
C LYS A 338 -9.71 9.46 -12.43
N MET A 339 -8.84 8.44 -12.45
CA MET A 339 -8.42 7.74 -13.67
C MET A 339 -9.50 6.84 -14.29
N LYS A 340 -10.38 6.23 -13.47
CA LYS A 340 -11.46 5.35 -13.95
C LYS A 340 -12.76 6.08 -14.26
N ALA A 341 -13.00 7.25 -13.67
CA ALA A 341 -14.19 8.06 -13.91
C ALA A 341 -14.18 8.75 -15.28
N ASN A 342 -15.36 8.94 -15.87
CA ASN A 342 -15.53 9.69 -17.11
C ASN A 342 -16.87 10.46 -17.11
N GLY A 343 -16.95 11.48 -17.99
CA GLY A 343 -18.14 12.32 -18.16
C GLY A 343 -18.73 12.82 -16.84
N LYS A 344 -20.07 12.78 -16.73
CA LYS A 344 -20.82 13.19 -15.53
C LYS A 344 -20.29 12.58 -14.22
N MET A 345 -19.78 11.35 -14.24
CA MET A 345 -19.29 10.69 -13.01
C MET A 345 -17.95 11.28 -12.55
N LEU A 346 -17.09 11.72 -13.48
CA LEU A 346 -15.89 12.50 -13.16
C LEU A 346 -16.27 13.87 -12.59
N ASP A 347 -17.22 14.58 -13.23
CA ASP A 347 -17.68 15.90 -12.79
C ASP A 347 -18.30 15.89 -11.37
N LEU A 348 -18.99 14.80 -11.01
CA LEU A 348 -19.57 14.61 -9.69
C LEU A 348 -18.52 14.20 -8.66
N LEU A 349 -17.59 13.30 -8.99
CA LEU A 349 -16.52 12.89 -8.08
C LEU A 349 -15.55 14.05 -7.77
N SER A 350 -15.19 14.87 -8.75
CA SER A 350 -14.36 16.07 -8.53
C SER A 350 -14.97 17.01 -7.49
N LYS A 351 -16.29 17.17 -7.49
CA LYS A 351 -17.02 18.04 -6.54
C LYS A 351 -17.15 17.41 -5.16
N TYR A 352 -17.56 16.14 -5.07
CA TYR A 352 -17.74 15.46 -3.78
C TYR A 352 -16.42 15.15 -3.05
N LEU A 353 -15.30 15.04 -3.79
CA LEU A 353 -13.97 14.78 -3.25
C LEU A 353 -13.00 15.96 -3.40
N PHE A 354 -13.52 17.15 -3.74
CA PHE A 354 -12.80 18.43 -3.79
C PHE A 354 -11.53 18.44 -4.66
N TRP A 355 -11.49 17.62 -5.72
CA TRP A 355 -10.32 17.48 -6.61
C TRP A 355 -10.03 18.70 -7.50
N ASP A 356 -10.93 19.68 -7.49
CA ASP A 356 -10.76 20.99 -8.14
C ASP A 356 -10.14 22.03 -7.17
N GLU A 357 -10.20 21.79 -5.85
CA GLU A 357 -9.54 22.58 -4.81
C GLU A 357 -8.18 21.98 -4.40
N ASP A 358 -8.07 20.64 -4.35
CA ASP A 358 -6.84 19.88 -4.06
C ASP A 358 -6.46 18.98 -5.26
N PRO A 359 -5.62 19.47 -6.19
CA PRO A 359 -5.29 18.75 -7.43
C PRO A 359 -4.35 17.57 -7.15
N LEU A 360 -4.84 16.37 -7.45
CA LEU A 360 -4.13 15.11 -7.19
C LEU A 360 -2.74 15.03 -7.85
N GLU A 361 -1.78 14.47 -7.11
CA GLU A 361 -0.42 14.19 -7.57
C GLU A 361 -0.36 13.25 -8.80
N ASN A 362 0.77 13.28 -9.52
CA ASN A 362 1.06 12.30 -10.56
C ASN A 362 1.31 10.91 -9.95
N ILE A 363 0.69 9.87 -10.52
CA ILE A 363 0.79 8.47 -10.08
C ILE A 363 2.23 7.97 -9.88
N HIS A 364 3.20 8.37 -10.71
CA HIS A 364 4.60 7.97 -10.53
C HIS A 364 5.23 8.59 -9.28
N ASN A 365 4.89 9.85 -8.99
CA ASN A 365 5.36 10.56 -7.80
C ASN A 365 4.72 9.93 -6.57
N THR A 366 3.41 9.67 -6.59
CA THR A 366 2.71 9.06 -5.44
C THR A 366 3.16 7.62 -5.17
N ILE A 367 3.42 6.78 -6.19
CA ILE A 367 4.04 5.46 -5.98
C ILE A 367 5.42 5.59 -5.32
N THR A 368 6.20 6.59 -5.74
CA THR A 368 7.56 6.84 -5.24
C THR A 368 7.55 7.32 -3.79
N SER A 369 6.78 8.37 -3.49
CA SER A 369 6.66 8.94 -2.14
C SER A 369 5.95 8.02 -1.16
N THR A 370 5.00 7.18 -1.61
CA THR A 370 4.35 6.17 -0.76
C THR A 370 5.33 5.05 -0.37
N LEU A 371 6.21 4.62 -1.28
CA LEU A 371 7.23 3.62 -0.96
C LEU A 371 8.34 4.20 -0.08
N GLU A 372 8.72 5.47 -0.26
CA GLU A 372 9.67 6.15 0.61
C GLU A 372 9.11 6.36 2.02
N ALA A 373 7.85 6.82 2.14
CA ALA A 373 7.17 6.94 3.44
C ALA A 373 7.04 5.60 4.18
N LEU A 374 6.78 4.48 3.50
CA LEU A 374 6.76 3.13 4.10
C LEU A 374 8.10 2.72 4.74
N LEU A 375 9.22 3.30 4.31
CA LEU A 375 10.56 3.04 4.85
C LEU A 375 10.92 4.00 5.99
N GLU A 376 10.45 5.25 5.92
CA GLU A 376 10.71 6.32 6.89
C GLU A 376 9.73 6.33 8.07
N ASP A 377 8.58 5.67 7.95
CA ASP A 377 7.54 5.65 8.98
C ASP A 377 7.98 4.82 10.20
N ASN A 378 8.33 5.55 11.26
CA ASN A 378 8.76 5.00 12.54
C ASN A 378 7.59 4.51 13.42
N SER A 379 6.33 4.80 13.06
CA SER A 379 5.15 4.33 13.79
C SER A 379 4.77 2.89 13.46
N LEU A 380 5.25 2.35 12.34
CA LEU A 380 4.92 1.00 11.88
C LEU A 380 5.34 -0.08 12.88
N THR A 381 4.48 -1.08 13.06
CA THR A 381 4.62 -2.15 14.05
C THR A 381 4.17 -3.50 13.49
N PHE A 382 4.61 -4.57 14.15
CA PHE A 382 4.03 -5.90 14.03
C PHE A 382 2.89 -6.07 15.04
N GLU A 383 1.86 -6.83 14.66
CA GLU A 383 0.70 -7.16 15.47
C GLU A 383 0.44 -8.67 15.53
N ASN A 384 -0.19 -9.13 16.61
CA ASN A 384 -0.55 -10.53 16.78
C ASN A 384 -1.93 -10.81 16.17
N ASN A 385 -1.98 -11.77 15.25
CA ASN A 385 -3.15 -12.20 14.50
C ASN A 385 -3.40 -13.70 14.72
N SER A 386 -4.63 -14.09 15.06
CA SER A 386 -4.97 -15.49 15.36
C SER A 386 -4.84 -16.46 14.18
N TRP A 387 -4.89 -15.95 12.94
CA TRP A 387 -4.79 -16.74 11.72
C TRP A 387 -3.41 -16.65 11.08
N TYR A 388 -2.80 -15.45 11.05
CA TYR A 388 -1.51 -15.18 10.41
C TYR A 388 -0.30 -15.22 11.36
N GLY A 389 -0.50 -15.36 12.68
CA GLY A 389 0.58 -15.37 13.66
C GLY A 389 1.06 -13.96 14.01
N VAL A 390 2.29 -13.63 13.64
CA VAL A 390 2.76 -12.24 13.69
C VAL A 390 2.64 -11.65 12.28
N ASP A 391 1.88 -10.57 12.15
CA ASP A 391 1.56 -9.91 10.88
C ASP A 391 1.77 -8.39 11.01
N LEU A 392 1.49 -7.65 9.94
CA LEU A 392 1.69 -6.21 9.84
C LEU A 392 0.47 -5.43 10.35
N CYS A 393 0.69 -4.30 11.03
CA CYS A 393 -0.42 -3.45 11.51
C CYS A 393 -1.19 -2.75 10.38
N SER A 394 -2.41 -2.28 10.67
CA SER A 394 -3.32 -1.64 9.68
C SER A 394 -2.65 -0.52 8.87
N SER A 395 -1.82 0.32 9.49
CA SER A 395 -1.09 1.38 8.80
C SER A 395 -0.15 0.85 7.71
N VAL A 396 0.53 -0.27 7.95
CA VAL A 396 1.38 -0.94 6.96
C VAL A 396 0.54 -1.49 5.80
N TRP A 397 -0.62 -2.06 6.11
CA TRP A 397 -1.54 -2.55 5.08
C TRP A 397 -2.10 -1.43 4.21
N ASP A 398 -2.39 -0.25 4.75
CA ASP A 398 -2.72 0.95 3.97
C ASP A 398 -1.61 1.25 2.92
N TYR A 399 -0.33 1.29 3.31
CA TYR A 399 0.78 1.47 2.36
C TYR A 399 0.85 0.36 1.29
N ILE A 400 0.73 -0.91 1.68
CA ILE A 400 0.78 -2.06 0.74
C ILE A 400 -0.35 -1.98 -0.29
N LEU A 401 -1.58 -1.78 0.17
CA LEU A 401 -2.76 -1.69 -0.69
C LEU A 401 -2.68 -0.46 -1.62
N SER A 402 -2.10 0.64 -1.16
CA SER A 402 -1.83 1.84 -1.98
C SER A 402 -0.89 1.53 -3.14
N LEU A 403 0.26 0.92 -2.83
CA LEU A 403 1.29 0.63 -3.82
C LEU A 403 0.80 -0.40 -4.85
N ASP A 404 0.05 -1.40 -4.41
CA ASP A 404 -0.55 -2.42 -5.29
C ASP A 404 -1.73 -1.90 -6.14
N LEU A 405 -2.53 -0.96 -5.63
CA LEU A 405 -3.60 -0.29 -6.38
C LEU A 405 -3.05 0.67 -7.44
N LEU A 406 -2.02 1.45 -7.10
CA LEU A 406 -1.38 2.37 -8.03
C LEU A 406 -0.55 1.61 -9.08
N CYS A 407 0.23 0.59 -8.68
CA CYS A 407 0.98 -0.24 -9.62
C CYS A 407 0.08 -0.99 -10.61
N ALA A 408 -1.14 -1.40 -10.21
CA ALA A 408 -2.10 -2.00 -11.14
C ALA A 408 -2.43 -1.11 -12.34
N GLN A 409 -2.47 0.21 -12.18
CA GLN A 409 -2.76 1.12 -13.31
C GLN A 409 -1.58 1.28 -14.27
N MET A 410 -0.38 0.86 -13.85
CA MET A 410 0.84 0.94 -14.66
C MET A 410 1.16 -0.35 -15.43
N GLY A 411 0.55 -1.47 -15.05
CA GLY A 411 0.76 -2.78 -15.64
C GLY A 411 2.06 -3.47 -15.20
N TRP A 412 2.05 -4.80 -15.22
CA TRP A 412 3.13 -5.67 -14.70
C TRP A 412 4.51 -5.34 -15.27
N ILE A 413 4.62 -5.13 -16.59
CA ILE A 413 5.92 -4.85 -17.23
C ILE A 413 6.56 -3.55 -16.70
N TRP A 414 5.75 -2.53 -16.40
CA TRP A 414 6.24 -1.29 -15.80
C TRP A 414 6.64 -1.51 -14.35
N THR A 415 5.75 -2.10 -13.55
CA THR A 415 5.96 -2.37 -12.12
C THR A 415 7.21 -3.22 -11.88
N LEU A 416 7.39 -4.29 -12.65
CA LEU A 416 8.58 -5.16 -12.58
C LEU A 416 9.88 -4.40 -12.86
N LYS A 417 9.89 -3.55 -13.90
CA LYS A 417 11.08 -2.80 -14.32
C LYS A 417 11.39 -1.57 -13.47
N LYS A 418 10.37 -0.87 -12.97
CA LYS A 418 10.52 0.45 -12.31
C LYS A 418 10.40 0.40 -10.79
N ILE A 419 9.65 -0.55 -10.24
CA ILE A 419 9.44 -0.67 -8.79
C ILE A 419 10.16 -1.90 -8.24
N ILE A 420 9.91 -3.10 -8.78
CA ILE A 420 10.50 -4.34 -8.27
C ILE A 420 12.02 -4.34 -8.43
N ARG A 421 12.51 -4.22 -9.68
CA ARG A 421 13.96 -4.18 -10.00
C ARG A 421 14.67 -2.97 -9.40
N ASN A 422 14.17 -1.76 -9.65
CA ASN A 422 14.92 -0.53 -9.38
C ASN A 422 14.81 0.01 -7.94
N LYS A 423 13.72 -0.27 -7.21
CA LYS A 423 13.52 0.22 -5.83
C LYS A 423 13.47 -0.91 -4.81
N ILE A 424 12.56 -1.87 -4.95
CA ILE A 424 12.35 -2.94 -3.96
C ILE A 424 13.61 -3.84 -3.81
N TRP A 425 14.26 -4.23 -4.89
CA TRP A 425 15.51 -5.00 -4.80
C TRP A 425 16.69 -4.21 -4.24
N LEU A 426 16.74 -2.88 -4.47
CA LEU A 426 17.74 -2.02 -3.82
C LEU A 426 17.50 -1.98 -2.30
N ILE A 427 16.25 -1.86 -1.86
CA ILE A 427 15.85 -1.89 -0.44
C ILE A 427 16.28 -3.21 0.21
N LEU A 428 15.94 -4.35 -0.40
CA LEU A 428 16.30 -5.67 0.15
C LEU A 428 17.82 -5.91 0.17
N ASN A 429 18.54 -5.58 -0.91
CA ASN A 429 20.00 -5.73 -0.95
C ASN A 429 20.69 -4.86 0.10
N THR A 430 20.20 -3.63 0.29
CA THR A 430 20.69 -2.70 1.33
C THR A 430 20.45 -3.25 2.73
N TRP A 431 19.31 -3.88 2.99
CA TRP A 431 19.01 -4.55 4.27
C TRP A 431 19.86 -5.82 4.49
N MET A 432 19.87 -6.76 3.54
CA MET A 432 20.56 -8.05 3.67
C MET A 432 22.08 -7.95 3.90
N LEU A 433 22.71 -6.87 3.40
CA LEU A 433 24.16 -6.67 3.52
C LEU A 433 24.60 -6.08 4.86
N GLN A 434 23.68 -5.69 5.75
CA GLN A 434 24.00 -5.04 7.02
C GLN A 434 24.73 -6.00 7.97
N THR A 435 25.75 -5.48 8.64
CA THR A 435 26.40 -6.18 9.76
C THR A 435 25.62 -5.93 11.04
N LYS A 436 25.59 -6.90 11.97
CA LYS A 436 24.85 -6.80 13.25
C LYS A 436 25.32 -5.67 14.19
N THR A 437 26.29 -4.87 13.77
CA THR A 437 26.90 -3.73 14.48
C THR A 437 26.56 -2.37 13.85
N GLU A 438 25.91 -2.35 12.68
CA GLU A 438 25.42 -1.14 12.02
C GLU A 438 23.95 -0.90 12.44
N GLN A 439 23.53 0.35 12.65
CA GLN A 439 22.09 0.66 12.75
C GLN A 439 21.42 0.35 11.42
N THR A 440 20.21 -0.23 11.46
CA THR A 440 19.49 -0.65 10.26
C THR A 440 18.80 0.55 9.58
N PRO A 441 19.22 1.03 8.39
CA PRO A 441 18.49 2.08 7.67
C PRO A 441 17.09 1.67 7.21
N TYR A 442 16.77 0.37 7.23
CA TYR A 442 15.42 -0.15 7.00
C TYR A 442 15.00 -1.07 8.14
N ARG A 443 13.81 -0.81 8.70
CA ARG A 443 13.23 -1.55 9.83
C ARG A 443 12.66 -2.89 9.34
N ASP A 444 12.73 -3.93 10.16
CA ASP A 444 12.25 -5.27 9.79
C ASP A 444 10.75 -5.30 9.41
N VAL A 445 9.94 -4.42 10.00
CA VAL A 445 8.51 -4.24 9.63
C VAL A 445 8.35 -3.70 8.21
N SER A 446 9.17 -2.74 7.78
CA SER A 446 9.15 -2.20 6.42
C SER A 446 9.67 -3.23 5.41
N VAL A 447 10.64 -4.07 5.80
CA VAL A 447 11.14 -5.18 4.97
C VAL A 447 10.10 -6.29 4.81
N ALA A 448 9.43 -6.67 5.90
CA ALA A 448 8.30 -7.60 5.85
C ALA A 448 7.15 -7.03 4.99
N ALA A 449 6.85 -5.73 5.09
CA ALA A 449 5.90 -5.06 4.22
C ALA A 449 6.27 -5.13 2.74
N VAL A 450 7.55 -4.91 2.41
CA VAL A 450 8.07 -5.06 1.05
C VAL A 450 7.94 -6.49 0.52
N PHE A 451 8.16 -7.52 1.35
CA PHE A 451 7.88 -8.92 0.96
C PHE A 451 6.38 -9.17 0.72
N ARG A 452 5.49 -8.74 1.63
CA ARG A 452 4.03 -8.88 1.43
C ARG A 452 3.55 -8.16 0.17
N LEU A 453 4.08 -6.96 -0.09
CA LEU A 453 3.84 -6.19 -1.32
C LEU A 453 4.26 -6.96 -2.57
N LEU A 454 5.42 -7.62 -2.59
CA LEU A 454 5.86 -8.42 -3.74
C LEU A 454 4.93 -9.60 -4.05
N GLY A 455 4.33 -10.22 -3.03
CA GLY A 455 3.27 -11.21 -3.21
C GLY A 455 2.07 -10.63 -3.97
N ARG A 456 1.62 -9.42 -3.61
CA ARG A 456 0.50 -8.73 -4.28
C ARG A 456 0.85 -8.24 -5.68
N LEU A 457 2.02 -7.61 -5.86
CA LEU A 457 2.49 -7.16 -7.17
C LEU A 457 2.71 -8.33 -8.15
N GLY A 458 3.18 -9.49 -7.69
CA GLY A 458 3.31 -10.67 -8.55
C GLY A 458 1.96 -11.31 -8.92
N GLN A 459 0.91 -11.18 -8.09
CA GLN A 459 -0.45 -11.57 -8.47
C GLN A 459 -0.99 -10.74 -9.65
N GLN A 460 -0.62 -9.45 -9.75
CA GLN A 460 -0.87 -8.63 -10.95
C GLN A 460 -0.23 -9.26 -12.20
N GLY A 461 1.03 -9.72 -12.09
CA GLY A 461 1.72 -10.43 -13.18
C GLY A 461 1.06 -11.74 -13.60
N LEU A 462 0.41 -12.46 -12.67
CA LEU A 462 -0.39 -13.64 -13.00
C LEU A 462 -1.68 -13.25 -13.73
N LYS A 463 -2.41 -12.24 -13.25
CA LYS A 463 -3.62 -11.71 -13.89
C LYS A 463 -3.34 -11.23 -15.33
N GLU A 464 -2.19 -10.61 -15.55
CA GLU A 464 -1.74 -10.14 -16.86
C GLU A 464 -1.08 -11.22 -17.74
N ASN A 465 -1.11 -12.50 -17.35
CA ASN A 465 -0.58 -13.65 -18.10
C ASN A 465 0.95 -13.68 -18.31
N PHE A 466 1.73 -13.29 -17.30
CA PHE A 466 3.21 -13.39 -17.26
C PHE A 466 3.74 -14.43 -16.23
N PRO A 467 3.29 -15.71 -16.26
CA PRO A 467 3.59 -16.68 -15.21
C PRO A 467 5.06 -17.09 -15.11
N LYS A 468 5.87 -17.02 -16.19
CA LYS A 468 7.31 -17.32 -16.12
C LYS A 468 8.06 -16.16 -15.47
N SER A 469 7.67 -14.92 -15.75
CA SER A 469 8.20 -13.74 -15.08
C SER A 469 7.87 -13.73 -13.59
N VAL A 470 6.64 -14.12 -13.22
CA VAL A 470 6.27 -14.30 -11.80
C VAL A 470 7.03 -15.48 -11.18
N GLN A 471 7.17 -16.62 -11.85
CA GLN A 471 7.94 -17.76 -11.33
C GLN A 471 9.42 -17.39 -11.07
N ASN A 472 10.02 -16.55 -11.92
CA ASN A 472 11.35 -15.98 -11.66
C ASN A 472 11.35 -15.14 -10.37
N LEU A 473 10.36 -14.25 -10.19
CA LEU A 473 10.22 -13.47 -8.95
C LEU A 473 10.04 -14.38 -7.72
N THR A 474 9.18 -15.40 -7.78
CA THR A 474 8.98 -16.37 -6.69
C THR A 474 10.27 -17.10 -6.35
N ARG A 475 11.00 -17.64 -7.33
CA ARG A 475 12.33 -18.25 -7.12
C ARG A 475 13.32 -17.26 -6.49
N SER A 476 13.23 -15.98 -6.84
CA SER A 476 14.10 -14.95 -6.27
C SER A 476 13.76 -14.64 -4.81
N ILE A 477 12.46 -14.47 -4.48
CA ILE A 477 11.97 -14.30 -3.10
C ILE A 477 12.37 -15.50 -2.24
N VAL A 478 12.23 -16.72 -2.76
CA VAL A 478 12.65 -17.95 -2.07
C VAL A 478 14.18 -18.05 -1.93
N LYS A 479 14.98 -17.67 -2.94
CA LYS A 479 16.46 -17.65 -2.84
C LYS A 479 16.92 -16.65 -1.78
N TYR A 480 16.48 -15.40 -1.88
CA TYR A 480 16.74 -14.32 -0.91
C TYR A 480 16.34 -14.72 0.52
N GLY A 481 15.21 -15.40 0.64
CA GLY A 481 14.78 -16.01 1.88
C GLY A 481 15.75 -17.10 2.35
N THR A 482 15.75 -18.24 1.67
CA THR A 482 16.38 -19.51 2.10
C THR A 482 17.89 -19.42 2.36
N GLU A 483 18.62 -18.55 1.67
CA GLU A 483 20.05 -18.30 1.94
C GLU A 483 20.32 -17.70 3.34
N LYS A 484 19.32 -17.04 3.96
CA LYS A 484 19.44 -16.36 5.26
C LYS A 484 18.48 -16.89 6.34
N LEU A 485 17.33 -17.42 5.93
CA LEU A 485 16.29 -18.02 6.79
C LEU A 485 16.83 -19.10 7.72
N ARG A 486 17.85 -19.85 7.28
CA ARG A 486 18.46 -20.94 8.05
C ARG A 486 19.37 -20.49 9.20
N LYS A 487 19.70 -19.20 9.36
CA LYS A 487 20.62 -18.74 10.43
C LYS A 487 20.29 -17.41 11.11
N ASP A 488 19.78 -16.39 10.41
CA ASP A 488 19.79 -15.01 10.94
C ASP A 488 18.51 -14.18 10.71
N LEU A 489 17.51 -14.66 9.98
CA LEU A 489 16.36 -13.83 9.57
C LEU A 489 15.32 -13.63 10.70
N PRO A 490 14.85 -12.40 11.01
CA PRO A 490 13.74 -12.15 11.93
C PRO A 490 12.48 -12.93 11.54
N TRP A 491 11.77 -13.48 12.52
CA TRP A 491 10.68 -14.44 12.31
C TRP A 491 9.50 -13.85 11.55
N GLU A 492 9.27 -12.58 11.77
CA GLU A 492 8.20 -11.78 11.18
C GLU A 492 8.49 -11.55 9.68
N VAL A 493 9.78 -11.38 9.33
CA VAL A 493 10.25 -11.37 7.93
C VAL A 493 10.20 -12.77 7.31
N GLN A 494 10.49 -13.84 8.07
CA GLN A 494 10.31 -15.22 7.59
C GLN A 494 8.85 -15.50 7.18
N LEU A 495 7.90 -15.14 8.05
CA LEU A 495 6.47 -15.25 7.76
C LEU A 495 6.09 -14.42 6.52
N ALA A 496 6.60 -13.20 6.39
CA ALA A 496 6.35 -12.36 5.21
C ALA A 496 6.86 -12.98 3.89
N VAL A 497 8.06 -13.59 3.88
CA VAL A 497 8.59 -14.35 2.74
C VAL A 497 7.71 -15.56 2.41
N VAL A 498 7.23 -16.29 3.42
CA VAL A 498 6.33 -17.43 3.24
C VAL A 498 4.99 -17.01 2.65
N TYR A 499 4.36 -15.95 3.19
CA TYR A 499 3.10 -15.45 2.65
C TYR A 499 3.25 -14.88 1.23
N ALA A 500 4.37 -14.24 0.92
CA ALA A 500 4.68 -13.80 -0.45
C ALA A 500 4.89 -15.00 -1.40
N THR A 501 5.53 -16.07 -0.94
CA THR A 501 5.72 -17.31 -1.72
C THR A 501 4.39 -18.01 -1.98
N HIS A 502 3.52 -18.07 -0.96
CA HIS A 502 2.16 -18.60 -1.08
C HIS A 502 1.29 -17.76 -2.04
N ASP A 503 1.30 -16.44 -1.90
CA ASP A 503 0.55 -15.51 -2.77
C ASP A 503 0.91 -15.70 -4.27
N LEU A 504 2.12 -16.18 -4.57
CA LEU A 504 2.61 -16.44 -5.92
C LEU A 504 2.65 -17.93 -6.32
N ALA A 505 2.15 -18.84 -5.47
CA ALA A 505 2.27 -20.28 -5.69
C ALA A 505 1.61 -20.75 -7.00
N ALA A 506 0.56 -20.07 -7.47
CA ALA A 506 -0.08 -20.35 -8.76
C ALA A 506 0.86 -20.19 -9.99
N SER A 507 2.03 -19.55 -9.85
CA SER A 507 3.08 -19.54 -10.90
C SER A 507 3.77 -20.90 -11.08
N ASN A 508 3.95 -21.66 -9.99
CA ASN A 508 4.44 -23.04 -9.98
C ASN A 508 4.16 -23.69 -8.61
N PRO A 509 3.00 -24.36 -8.43
CA PRO A 509 2.59 -24.90 -7.13
C PRO A 509 3.57 -25.93 -6.58
N ASN A 510 4.14 -26.78 -7.45
CA ASN A 510 5.04 -27.87 -7.06
C ASN A 510 6.36 -27.35 -6.46
N VAL A 511 6.92 -26.27 -7.01
CA VAL A 511 8.14 -25.63 -6.46
C VAL A 511 7.81 -24.91 -5.16
N ALA A 512 6.78 -24.05 -5.15
CA ALA A 512 6.37 -23.34 -3.95
C ALA A 512 6.06 -24.30 -2.78
N LEU A 513 5.33 -25.39 -3.02
CA LEU A 513 5.02 -26.41 -2.03
C LEU A 513 6.28 -27.13 -1.52
N LYS A 514 7.24 -27.43 -2.39
CA LYS A 514 8.52 -28.06 -1.99
C LYS A 514 9.32 -27.13 -1.08
N ASP A 515 9.42 -25.86 -1.45
CA ASP A 515 10.23 -24.88 -0.73
C ASP A 515 9.59 -24.52 0.63
N LEU A 516 8.26 -24.39 0.68
CA LEU A 516 7.50 -24.25 1.93
C LEU A 516 7.59 -25.49 2.84
N LYS A 517 7.65 -26.71 2.28
CA LYS A 517 7.88 -27.93 3.06
C LYS A 517 9.31 -28.00 3.63
N SER A 518 10.32 -27.64 2.84
CA SER A 518 11.70 -27.56 3.34
C SER A 518 11.87 -26.47 4.39
N TRP A 519 11.13 -25.37 4.31
CA TRP A 519 11.07 -24.37 5.36
C TRP A 519 10.45 -24.94 6.64
N TRP A 520 9.25 -25.53 6.54
CA TRP A 520 8.52 -26.07 7.68
C TRP A 520 9.31 -27.14 8.46
N GLN A 521 10.04 -28.01 7.76
CA GLN A 521 10.87 -29.05 8.37
C GLN A 521 12.06 -28.52 9.19
N ASP A 522 12.54 -27.31 8.92
CA ASP A 522 13.71 -26.71 9.59
C ASP A 522 13.34 -25.91 10.87
N ILE A 523 12.07 -25.92 11.33
CA ILE A 523 11.52 -24.95 12.29
C ILE A 523 11.04 -25.57 13.61
N THR A 524 11.34 -24.88 14.71
CA THR A 524 10.89 -25.20 16.08
C THR A 524 9.82 -24.24 16.63
N LYS A 525 9.48 -23.17 15.90
CA LYS A 525 8.45 -22.19 16.28
C LYS A 525 7.05 -22.65 15.83
N PRO A 526 5.97 -22.26 16.55
CA PRO A 526 4.61 -22.60 16.14
C PRO A 526 4.25 -21.95 14.80
N VAL A 527 3.77 -22.76 13.85
CA VAL A 527 3.40 -22.31 12.49
C VAL A 527 1.95 -21.78 12.49
N PRO A 528 1.71 -20.57 11.95
CA PRO A 528 0.36 -20.00 11.85
C PRO A 528 -0.67 -20.89 11.13
N PRO A 529 -1.95 -20.87 11.57
CA PRO A 529 -3.04 -21.59 10.90
C PRO A 529 -3.16 -21.32 9.40
N ALA A 530 -2.91 -20.09 8.94
CA ALA A 530 -2.91 -19.72 7.52
C ALA A 530 -1.96 -20.58 6.68
N ILE A 531 -0.74 -20.81 7.16
CA ILE A 531 0.30 -21.57 6.44
C ILE A 531 0.00 -23.07 6.53
N THR A 532 -0.43 -23.54 7.70
CA THR A 532 -0.85 -24.93 7.93
C THR A 532 -2.01 -25.30 7.00
N SER A 533 -3.03 -24.45 6.89
CA SER A 533 -4.17 -24.63 5.99
C SER A 533 -3.75 -24.69 4.51
N ALA A 534 -2.90 -23.74 4.08
CA ALA A 534 -2.35 -23.73 2.73
C ALA A 534 -1.53 -25.00 2.41
N LEU A 535 -0.74 -25.51 3.35
CA LEU A 535 0.02 -26.75 3.16
C LEU A 535 -0.88 -27.98 2.97
N TYR A 536 -2.08 -28.00 3.56
CA TYR A 536 -3.08 -29.05 3.35
C TYR A 536 -3.83 -28.90 2.02
N SER A 537 -4.18 -27.68 1.59
CA SER A 537 -4.94 -27.46 0.34
C SER A 537 -4.15 -27.77 -0.95
N PHE A 538 -2.85 -28.06 -0.86
CA PHE A 538 -2.05 -28.62 -1.96
C PHE A 538 -2.00 -30.17 -1.99
N TYR A 539 -2.80 -30.86 -1.17
CA TYR A 539 -2.96 -32.33 -1.20
C TYR A 539 -4.35 -32.79 -1.69
N GLU A 540 -5.25 -31.86 -2.05
CA GLU A 540 -6.59 -32.10 -2.63
C GLU A 540 -6.69 -31.66 -4.11
#